data_AF-A0A6P2AVE3-F1
#
_entry.id   AF-A0A6P2AVE3-F1
#
_cell.length_a   1.000
_cell.length_b   1.000
_cell.length_c   1.000
_cell.angle_alpha   90.00
_cell.angle_beta   90.00
_cell.angle_gamma   90.00
#
_symmetry.space_group_name_H-M   'P 1'
#
loop_
_entity.id
_entity.type
_entity.pdbx_description
1 polymer ?
#
loop_
_entity_poly.entity_id
_entity_poly.type
_entity_poly.pdbx_seq_one_letter_code
_entity_poly.pdbx_strand_id
1 'polypeptide(L)'
;MRSICHGSRPAGRTIRTAQSFGLFLLLGILFLVPLAANAQSPPVDGMRPADLRRHAIVGATVIPRPGETIENAVIIIRDGVIESVGEGLDVPAGYRV
;
A
#
# COMPACT_ATOMS: atom_id res chain seq x y z
N MET A 1 3.78 -74.90 38.82
CA MET A 1 4.53 -75.21 37.59
C MET A 1 4.36 -74.05 36.63
N ARG A 2 5.40 -73.19 36.51
CA ARG A 2 5.65 -72.18 35.45
C ARG A 2 4.54 -71.12 35.25
N SER A 3 4.79 -69.86 34.92
CA SER A 3 5.99 -69.11 34.64
C SER A 3 5.51 -67.69 34.35
N ILE A 4 6.11 -66.71 35.03
CA ILE A 4 6.73 -65.52 34.44
C ILE A 4 5.96 -64.84 33.29
N CYS A 5 5.54 -63.59 33.48
CA CYS A 5 6.15 -62.40 32.83
C CYS A 5 5.24 -61.18 33.04
N HIS A 6 5.69 -60.06 33.60
CA HIS A 6 6.79 -59.15 33.26
C HIS A 6 6.26 -57.94 32.50
N GLY A 7 6.29 -56.79 33.18
CA GLY A 7 6.40 -55.48 32.55
C GLY A 7 5.07 -54.81 32.16
N SER A 8 4.95 -53.49 32.14
CA SER A 8 5.92 -52.44 32.44
C SER A 8 5.16 -51.12 32.57
N ARG A 9 5.39 -50.42 33.70
CA ARG A 9 5.72 -48.98 33.78
C ARG A 9 4.63 -47.91 33.48
N PRO A 10 4.85 -46.69 33.99
CA PRO A 10 3.86 -46.05 34.87
C PRO A 10 3.02 -44.98 34.18
N ALA A 11 1.79 -44.87 34.69
CA ALA A 11 0.97 -43.68 34.60
C ALA A 11 1.66 -42.50 35.31
N GLY A 12 1.61 -41.32 34.70
CA GLY A 12 1.79 -40.07 35.43
C GLY A 12 2.57 -38.99 34.70
N ARG A 13 1.81 -38.00 34.21
CA ARG A 13 2.10 -36.57 34.41
C ARG A 13 3.11 -35.89 33.46
N THR A 14 2.70 -35.70 32.20
CA THR A 14 3.32 -34.72 31.26
C THR A 14 2.31 -33.88 30.48
N ILE A 15 1.07 -33.73 30.95
CA ILE A 15 0.01 -33.00 30.21
C ILE A 15 0.16 -31.46 30.30
N ARG A 16 0.86 -30.94 31.32
CA ARG A 16 0.90 -29.48 31.59
C ARG A 16 1.74 -28.65 30.61
N THR A 17 2.76 -29.22 29.97
CA THR A 17 3.65 -28.47 29.04
C THR A 17 3.12 -28.44 27.61
N ALA A 18 2.47 -29.51 27.15
CA ALA A 18 1.83 -29.55 25.83
C ALA A 18 0.66 -28.55 25.71
N GLN A 19 -0.06 -28.30 26.81
CA GLN A 19 -1.16 -27.32 26.85
C GLN A 19 -0.68 -25.88 26.70
N SER A 20 0.47 -25.52 27.27
CA SER A 20 1.06 -24.18 27.13
C SER A 20 1.56 -23.90 25.71
N PHE A 21 2.14 -24.89 25.02
CA PHE A 21 2.58 -24.73 23.62
C PHE A 21 1.39 -24.55 22.66
N GLY A 22 0.30 -25.30 22.85
CA GLY A 22 -0.92 -25.15 22.06
C GLY A 22 -1.60 -23.79 22.28
N LEU A 23 -1.61 -23.29 23.52
CA LEU A 23 -2.17 -21.98 23.85
C LEU A 23 -1.35 -20.83 23.26
N PHE A 24 -0.01 -20.92 23.28
CA PHE A 24 0.87 -19.93 22.64
C PHE A 24 0.76 -19.94 21.11
N LEU A 25 0.59 -21.11 20.49
CA LEU A 25 0.35 -21.22 19.06
C LEU A 25 -0.99 -20.58 18.67
N LEU A 26 -2.05 -20.82 19.46
CA LEU A 26 -3.38 -20.25 19.24
C LEU A 26 -3.40 -18.73 19.45
N LEU A 27 -2.72 -18.23 20.49
CA LEU A 27 -2.53 -16.79 20.72
C LEU A 27 -1.70 -16.13 19.61
N GLY A 28 -0.65 -16.80 19.12
CA GLY A 28 0.16 -16.31 18.01
C GLY A 28 -0.64 -16.19 16.70
N ILE A 29 -1.49 -17.18 16.40
CA ILE A 29 -2.39 -17.15 15.24
C ILE A 29 -3.43 -16.02 15.39
N LEU A 30 -4.00 -15.84 16.58
CA LEU A 30 -4.96 -14.77 16.85
C LEU A 30 -4.38 -13.37 16.61
N PHE A 31 -3.09 -13.16 16.93
CA PHE A 31 -2.40 -11.88 16.73
C PHE A 31 -1.90 -11.65 15.28
N LEU A 32 -1.72 -12.70 14.47
CA LEU A 32 -1.18 -12.57 13.10
C LEU A 32 -2.25 -12.23 12.04
N VAL A 33 -3.50 -12.66 12.27
CA VAL A 33 -4.63 -12.45 11.34
C VAL A 33 -5.00 -10.97 11.08
N PRO A 34 -5.02 -10.04 12.06
CA PRO A 34 -5.46 -8.66 11.80
C PRO A 34 -4.48 -7.85 10.94
N LEU A 35 -3.23 -8.29 10.75
CA LEU A 35 -2.26 -7.58 9.91
C LEU A 35 -2.56 -7.75 8.41
N ALA A 36 -3.14 -8.88 8.00
CA ALA A 36 -3.45 -9.16 6.60
C ALA A 36 -4.78 -8.55 6.11
N ALA A 37 -5.65 -8.13 7.02
CA ALA A 37 -7.01 -7.66 6.70
C ALA A 37 -7.09 -6.21 6.20
N ASN A 38 -6.00 -5.43 6.29
CA ASN A 38 -5.97 -4.01 5.90
C ASN A 38 -5.48 -3.77 4.46
N ALA A 39 -5.42 -4.81 3.61
CA ALA A 39 -4.87 -4.69 2.26
C ALA A 39 -5.85 -4.06 1.23
N GLN A 40 -7.14 -3.97 1.56
CA GLN A 40 -8.17 -3.49 0.64
C GLN A 40 -8.68 -2.12 1.12
N SER A 41 -8.43 -1.08 0.32
CA SER A 41 -9.17 0.18 0.50
C SER A 41 -10.63 -0.04 0.10
N PRO A 42 -11.61 0.44 0.88
CA PRO A 42 -13.01 0.32 0.51
C PRO A 42 -13.26 0.98 -0.86
N PRO A 43 -14.23 0.49 -1.63
CA PRO A 43 -14.68 1.18 -2.83
C PRO A 43 -15.02 2.64 -2.52
N VAL A 44 -14.67 3.56 -3.42
CA VAL A 44 -15.04 4.97 -3.27
C VAL A 44 -16.55 5.07 -3.47
N ASP A 45 -17.28 5.39 -2.41
CA ASP A 45 -18.71 5.67 -2.48
C ASP A 45 -18.94 7.00 -3.20
N GLY A 46 -19.46 6.96 -4.43
CA GLY A 46 -19.87 8.15 -5.20
C GLY A 46 -19.45 8.15 -6.67
N MET A 47 -19.83 9.23 -7.39
CA MET A 47 -19.35 9.47 -8.75
C MET A 47 -17.88 9.91 -8.69
N ARG A 48 -17.01 9.18 -9.39
CA ARG A 48 -15.63 9.64 -9.59
C ARG A 48 -15.65 10.91 -10.45
N PRO A 49 -14.93 11.97 -10.05
CA PRO A 49 -14.72 13.09 -10.95
C PRO A 49 -14.07 12.57 -12.23
N ALA A 50 -14.58 13.01 -13.38
CA ALA A 50 -13.96 12.71 -14.65
C ALA A 50 -12.54 13.28 -14.62
N ASP A 51 -11.54 12.40 -14.78
CA ASP A 51 -10.18 12.85 -15.03
C ASP A 51 -10.12 13.39 -16.45
N LEU A 52 -10.20 14.70 -16.56
CA LEU A 52 -10.16 15.42 -17.83
C LEU A 52 -8.77 15.42 -18.46
N ARG A 53 -7.75 14.82 -17.80
CA ARG A 53 -6.34 14.77 -18.23
C ARG A 53 -5.82 16.16 -18.62
N ARG A 54 -6.23 17.18 -17.87
CA ARG A 54 -5.88 18.59 -18.04
C ARG A 54 -5.08 19.07 -16.85
N HIS A 55 -3.79 19.33 -17.06
CA HIS A 55 -2.86 19.75 -16.02
C HIS A 55 -2.10 21.01 -16.43
N ALA A 56 -1.85 21.89 -15.48
CA ALA A 56 -1.07 23.09 -15.68
C ALA A 56 0.01 23.16 -14.60
N ILE A 57 1.28 23.08 -14.96
CA ILE A 57 2.37 23.26 -14.01
C ILE A 57 2.70 24.75 -13.99
N VAL A 58 2.62 25.40 -12.84
CA VAL A 58 2.91 26.83 -12.68
C VAL A 58 4.19 27.05 -11.88
N GLY A 59 4.94 28.11 -12.19
CA GLY A 59 6.16 28.46 -11.46
C GLY A 59 7.34 27.52 -11.72
N ALA A 60 7.34 26.82 -12.86
CA ALA A 60 8.42 25.91 -13.23
C ALA A 60 9.58 26.65 -13.90
N THR A 61 10.81 26.17 -13.70
CA THR A 61 11.95 26.55 -14.54
C THR A 61 12.06 25.55 -15.68
N VAL A 62 11.90 26.02 -16.93
CA VAL A 62 11.92 25.16 -18.12
C VAL A 62 13.12 25.46 -18.99
N ILE A 63 13.82 24.42 -19.41
CA ILE A 63 14.97 24.48 -20.32
C ILE A 63 14.56 23.75 -21.61
N PRO A 64 13.94 24.43 -22.58
CA PRO A 64 13.44 23.78 -23.78
C PRO A 64 14.58 23.30 -24.69
N ARG A 65 15.74 23.97 -24.62
CA ARG A 65 16.94 23.62 -25.37
C ARG A 65 18.19 24.18 -24.69
N PRO A 66 19.38 23.65 -24.99
CA PRO A 66 20.62 24.12 -24.39
C PRO A 66 20.82 25.64 -24.61
N GLY A 67 21.18 26.36 -23.54
CA GLY A 67 21.40 27.80 -23.57
C GLY A 67 20.12 28.66 -23.47
N GLU A 68 18.94 28.05 -23.42
CA GLU A 68 17.68 28.73 -23.20
C GLU A 68 17.09 28.32 -21.85
N THR A 69 16.59 29.29 -21.09
CA THR A 69 15.94 29.04 -19.80
C THR A 69 14.76 29.98 -19.66
N ILE A 70 13.62 29.43 -19.30
CA ILE A 70 12.38 30.14 -19.03
C ILE A 70 12.09 29.97 -17.54
N GLU A 71 12.24 31.04 -16.79
CA GLU A 71 11.91 31.08 -15.36
C GLU A 71 10.41 31.36 -15.19
N ASN A 72 9.82 30.92 -14.07
CA ASN A 72 8.40 31.12 -13.76
C ASN A 72 7.44 30.73 -14.90
N ALA A 73 7.79 29.67 -15.63
CA ALA A 73 7.02 29.18 -16.75
C ALA A 73 5.74 28.48 -16.27
N VAL A 74 4.74 28.55 -17.13
CA VAL A 74 3.51 27.75 -17.07
C VAL A 74 3.56 26.72 -18.19
N ILE A 75 3.30 25.45 -17.85
CA ILE A 75 3.27 24.32 -18.79
C ILE A 75 1.84 23.80 -18.84
N ILE A 76 1.18 23.91 -19.99
CA ILE A 76 -0.17 23.40 -20.21
C ILE A 76 -0.10 22.00 -20.82
N ILE A 77 -0.73 21.03 -20.17
CA ILE A 77 -0.76 19.63 -20.55
C ILE A 77 -2.20 19.20 -20.79
N ARG A 78 -2.46 18.66 -21.98
CA ARG A 78 -3.75 18.12 -22.40
C ARG A 78 -3.58 16.69 -22.89
N ASP A 79 -4.32 15.76 -22.32
CA ASP A 79 -4.31 14.34 -22.69
C ASP A 79 -2.90 13.70 -22.64
N GLY A 80 -2.04 14.22 -21.76
CA GLY A 80 -0.65 13.77 -21.61
C GLY A 80 0.34 14.38 -22.62
N VAL A 81 -0.11 15.32 -23.45
CA VAL A 81 0.73 16.05 -24.41
C VAL A 81 0.92 17.49 -23.95
N ILE A 82 2.11 18.05 -24.14
CA ILE A 82 2.40 19.46 -23.89
C ILE A 82 1.75 20.28 -25.00
N GLU A 83 0.78 21.11 -24.63
CA GLU A 83 0.07 22.00 -25.55
C GLU A 83 0.81 23.34 -25.68
N SER A 84 1.30 23.89 -24.57
CA SER A 84 2.06 25.13 -24.55
C SER A 84 2.99 25.23 -23.34
N VAL A 85 4.06 26.02 -23.50
CA VAL A 85 5.04 26.36 -22.47
C VAL A 85 5.42 27.83 -22.64
N GLY A 86 5.44 28.59 -21.55
CA GLY A 86 5.87 29.98 -21.59
C GLY A 86 5.74 30.68 -20.26
N GLU A 87 6.42 31.81 -20.11
CA GLU A 87 6.24 32.72 -18.98
C GLU A 87 4.92 33.49 -19.14
N GLY A 88 4.18 33.68 -18.04
CA GLY A 88 2.97 34.49 -18.02
C GLY A 88 1.77 33.93 -18.81
N LEU A 89 1.75 32.62 -19.12
CA LEU A 89 0.56 32.00 -19.71
C LEU A 89 -0.56 31.88 -18.66
N ASP A 90 -1.78 32.23 -19.07
CA ASP A 90 -2.96 31.99 -18.25
C ASP A 90 -3.32 30.50 -18.24
N VAL A 91 -3.68 30.00 -17.06
CA VAL A 91 -4.19 28.62 -16.90
C VAL A 91 -5.67 28.59 -17.28
N PRO A 92 -6.08 27.83 -18.32
CA PRO A 92 -7.47 27.75 -18.72
C PRO A 92 -8.35 27.10 -17.64
N ALA A 93 -9.65 27.44 -17.63
CA ALA A 93 -10.59 26.86 -16.68
C ALA A 93 -10.67 25.32 -16.81
N GLY A 94 -10.76 24.63 -15.68
CA GLY A 94 -10.85 23.16 -15.63
C GLY A 94 -9.52 22.42 -15.82
N TYR A 95 -8.39 23.13 -15.76
CA TYR A 95 -7.07 22.55 -15.56
C TYR A 95 -6.77 22.42 -14.06
N ARG A 96 -6.11 21.33 -13.68
CA ARG A 96 -5.55 21.16 -12.34
C ARG A 96 -4.16 21.80 -12.30
N VAL A 97 -3.94 22.67 -11.32
CA VAL A 97 -2.63 23.27 -10.99
C VAL A 97 -1.94 22.45 -9.90
#